data_AF-A0A0F8T7V7-F1
#
_entry.id   AF-A0A0F8T7V7-F1
#
_cell.length_a   1.000
_cell.length_b   1.000
_cell.length_c   1.000
_cell.angle_alpha   90.00
_cell.angle_beta   90.00
_cell.angle_gamma   90.00
#
_symmetry.space_group_name_H-M   'P 1'
#
loop_
_entity.id
_entity.type
_entity.pdbx_description
1 polymer ?
#
loop_
_entity_poly.entity_id
_entity_poly.type
_entity_poly.pdbx_seq_one_letter_code
_entity_poly.pdbx_strand_id
1 'polypeptide(L)'
;MAIWKDHGELFVRYKRNPILTVEDWPYQANSVFNPAAVIVDGKTLLLVRVEDHRGFSHFTIARSDNGIDGWVIDPEPTFAPDPVNYPEEIYGIEDPRITYIDEIGKWAVAYTAFSDSGPLTALAFTEDFKTFERIGPTLPPENKDAAIFPVKFKDRWAMLHRLSLIHI
;
A
#
# COMPACT_ATOMS: atom_id res chain seq x y z
N MET A 1 -27.52 -3.79 34.47
CA MET A 1 -26.51 -4.50 33.67
C MET A 1 -27.09 -4.70 32.28
N ALA A 2 -26.53 -4.05 31.26
CA ALA A 2 -26.96 -4.29 29.88
C ALA A 2 -26.31 -5.60 29.41
N ILE A 3 -27.14 -6.58 29.07
CA ILE A 3 -26.70 -7.85 28.49
C ILE A 3 -26.42 -7.56 27.02
N TRP A 4 -25.15 -7.59 26.62
CA TRP A 4 -24.77 -7.54 25.21
C TRP A 4 -25.36 -8.76 24.51
N LYS A 5 -26.12 -8.52 23.44
CA LYS A 5 -26.70 -9.59 22.61
C LYS A 5 -25.64 -9.96 21.58
N ASP A 6 -25.17 -11.20 21.63
CA ASP A 6 -24.27 -11.72 20.60
C ASP A 6 -25.04 -11.82 19.28
N HIS A 7 -24.55 -11.12 18.25
CA HIS A 7 -25.13 -11.07 16.92
C HIS A 7 -24.38 -11.98 15.92
N GLY A 8 -23.40 -12.76 16.39
CA GLY A 8 -22.51 -13.57 15.57
C GLY A 8 -21.43 -12.74 14.86
N GLU A 9 -20.48 -13.41 14.22
CA GLU A 9 -19.42 -12.77 13.43
C GLU A 9 -19.83 -12.63 11.95
N LEU A 10 -19.88 -11.40 11.42
CA LEU A 10 -20.14 -11.14 10.00
C LEU A 10 -18.96 -11.57 9.09
N PHE A 11 -17.74 -11.54 9.64
CA PHE A 11 -16.52 -11.93 8.94
C PHE A 11 -15.80 -13.01 9.74
N VAL A 12 -15.58 -14.15 9.13
CA VAL A 12 -14.80 -15.25 9.72
C VAL A 12 -13.38 -15.18 9.17
N ARG A 13 -12.40 -15.13 10.08
CA ARG A 13 -10.98 -15.12 9.69
C ARG A 13 -10.62 -16.42 8.98
N TYR A 14 -9.74 -16.31 8.00
CA TYR A 14 -9.20 -17.47 7.32
C TYR A 14 -8.40 -18.34 8.30
N LYS A 15 -8.71 -19.64 8.34
CA LYS A 15 -8.17 -20.57 9.34
C LYS A 15 -6.65 -20.79 9.23
N ARG A 16 -6.07 -20.53 8.05
CA ARG A 16 -4.62 -20.67 7.80
C ARG A 16 -3.90 -19.32 7.81
N ASN A 17 -4.46 -18.30 8.47
CA ASN A 17 -3.73 -17.04 8.66
C ASN A 17 -2.46 -17.26 9.52
N PRO A 18 -1.37 -16.52 9.25
CA PRO A 18 -1.20 -15.57 8.15
C PRO A 18 -0.95 -16.26 6.79
N ILE A 19 -1.31 -15.60 5.68
CA ILE A 19 -1.10 -16.12 4.32
C ILE A 19 0.31 -15.85 3.76
N LEU A 20 1.05 -14.96 4.41
CA LEU A 20 2.43 -14.58 4.15
C LEU A 20 3.10 -14.25 5.48
N THR A 21 4.34 -14.65 5.66
CA THR A 21 5.19 -14.29 6.80
C THR A 21 6.50 -13.69 6.32
N VAL A 22 7.29 -13.16 7.26
CA VAL A 22 8.59 -12.54 6.92
C VAL A 22 9.59 -13.57 6.38
N GLU A 23 9.44 -14.84 6.75
CA GLU A 23 10.27 -15.95 6.29
C GLU A 23 10.06 -16.29 4.81
N ASP A 24 8.95 -15.86 4.20
CA ASP A 24 8.70 -16.04 2.77
C ASP A 24 9.55 -15.09 1.91
N TRP A 25 10.08 -14.00 2.49
CA TRP A 25 10.84 -13.00 1.76
C TRP A 25 12.25 -13.48 1.41
N PRO A 26 12.69 -13.30 0.14
CA PRO A 26 14.01 -13.76 -0.30
C PRO A 26 15.17 -12.87 0.17
N TYR A 27 14.89 -11.83 0.96
CA TYR A 27 15.86 -10.90 1.53
C TYR A 27 15.46 -10.49 2.94
N GLN A 28 16.36 -9.82 3.66
CA GLN A 28 16.14 -9.43 5.05
C GLN A 28 14.98 -8.44 5.19
N ALA A 29 13.98 -8.84 5.97
CA ALA A 29 12.85 -8.02 6.35
C ALA A 29 12.61 -8.18 7.86
N ASN A 30 12.14 -7.12 8.49
CA ASN A 30 11.70 -7.13 9.88
C ASN A 30 10.23 -7.55 10.00
N SER A 31 9.38 -7.01 9.12
CA SER A 31 7.95 -7.33 9.08
C SER A 31 7.34 -7.09 7.70
N VAL A 32 6.26 -7.82 7.41
CA VAL A 32 5.51 -7.71 6.15
C VAL A 32 4.01 -7.62 6.44
N PHE A 33 3.36 -6.56 5.97
CA PHE A 33 1.97 -6.25 6.32
C PHE A 33 1.37 -5.21 5.37
N ASN A 34 0.14 -4.76 5.66
CA ASN A 34 -0.60 -3.70 4.94
C ASN A 34 -0.49 -3.72 3.41
N PRO A 35 -0.72 -4.87 2.73
CA PRO A 35 -0.63 -4.90 1.28
C PRO A 35 -1.81 -4.18 0.62
N ALA A 36 -1.55 -3.52 -0.52
CA ALA A 36 -2.60 -3.30 -1.51
C ALA A 36 -2.83 -4.60 -2.29
N ALA A 37 -4.07 -4.89 -2.68
CA ALA A 37 -4.41 -6.10 -3.43
C ALA A 37 -5.20 -5.77 -4.70
N VAL A 38 -4.79 -6.34 -5.83
CA VAL A 38 -5.46 -6.21 -7.13
C VAL A 38 -5.40 -7.51 -7.91
N ILE A 39 -6.23 -7.63 -8.96
CA ILE A 39 -6.15 -8.71 -9.93
C ILE A 39 -5.52 -8.14 -11.21
N VAL A 40 -4.43 -8.75 -11.66
CA VAL A 40 -3.73 -8.39 -12.90
C VAL A 40 -3.57 -9.67 -13.71
N ASP A 41 -4.07 -9.69 -14.94
CA ASP A 41 -4.02 -10.84 -15.84
C ASP A 41 -4.54 -12.15 -15.21
N GLY A 42 -5.60 -12.04 -14.41
CA GLY A 42 -6.23 -13.18 -13.72
C GLY A 42 -5.48 -13.69 -12.48
N LYS A 43 -4.36 -13.08 -12.10
CA LYS A 43 -3.59 -13.41 -10.90
C LYS A 43 -3.81 -12.36 -9.82
N THR A 44 -3.82 -12.77 -8.56
CA THR A 44 -3.77 -11.84 -7.44
C THR A 44 -2.37 -11.28 -7.32
N LEU A 45 -2.27 -9.96 -7.27
CA LEU A 45 -1.06 -9.21 -7.01
C LEU A 45 -1.25 -8.46 -5.69
N LEU A 46 -0.33 -8.69 -4.76
CA LEU A 46 -0.19 -7.88 -3.56
C LEU A 46 1.02 -6.96 -3.73
N LEU A 47 0.84 -5.67 -3.47
CA LEU A 47 1.95 -4.72 -3.26
C LEU A 47 2.11 -4.56 -1.75
N VAL A 48 3.03 -5.34 -1.19
CA VAL A 48 3.16 -5.56 0.26
C VAL A 48 4.09 -4.51 0.85
N ARG A 49 3.70 -3.92 1.98
CA ARG A 49 4.60 -3.10 2.79
C ARG A 49 5.56 -4.02 3.52
N VAL A 50 6.84 -3.79 3.29
CA VAL A 50 7.95 -4.52 3.92
C VAL A 50 8.74 -3.51 4.71
N GLU A 51 8.89 -3.74 6.00
CA GLU A 51 9.72 -2.92 6.88
C GLU A 51 11.07 -3.61 7.06
N ASP A 52 12.16 -2.87 6.89
CA ASP A 52 13.52 -3.35 7.17
C ASP A 52 13.89 -3.24 8.66
N HIS A 53 15.06 -3.76 9.05
CA HIS A 53 15.53 -3.72 10.44
C HIS A 53 15.92 -2.32 10.95
N ARG A 54 15.92 -1.29 10.09
CA ARG A 54 16.06 0.12 10.49
C ARG A 54 14.71 0.76 10.79
N GLY A 55 13.60 0.07 10.49
CA GLY A 55 12.24 0.57 10.58
C GLY A 55 11.78 1.33 9.33
N PHE A 56 12.54 1.28 8.22
CA PHE A 56 12.17 1.94 6.98
C PHE A 56 11.41 0.97 6.07
N SER A 57 10.33 1.46 5.48
CA SER A 57 9.45 0.65 4.66
C SER A 57 9.67 0.88 3.17
N HIS A 58 9.50 -0.19 2.39
CA HIS A 58 9.41 -0.21 0.93
C HIS A 58 8.28 -1.15 0.49
N PHE A 59 7.98 -1.19 -0.80
CA PHE A 59 6.97 -2.11 -1.34
C PHE A 59 7.58 -3.22 -2.18
N THR A 60 7.05 -4.42 -1.99
CA THR A 60 7.44 -5.61 -2.77
C THR A 60 6.23 -6.36 -3.23
N ILE A 61 6.26 -6.83 -4.47
CA ILE A 61 5.16 -7.56 -5.04
C ILE A 61 5.22 -9.03 -4.63
N ALA A 62 4.06 -9.57 -4.26
CA ALA A 62 3.80 -11.00 -4.21
C ALA A 62 2.66 -11.34 -5.18
N ARG A 63 2.82 -12.39 -6.00
CA ARG A 63 1.80 -12.84 -6.97
C ARG A 63 1.34 -14.26 -6.64
N SER A 64 0.03 -14.50 -6.73
CA SER A 64 -0.57 -15.83 -6.54
C SER A 64 -1.68 -16.05 -7.58
N ASP A 65 -1.85 -17.30 -8.03
CA ASP A 65 -2.93 -17.68 -8.93
C ASP A 65 -4.31 -17.64 -8.26
N ASN A 66 -4.37 -17.80 -6.94
CA ASN A 66 -5.62 -17.88 -6.19
C ASN A 66 -5.77 -16.82 -5.09
N GLY A 67 -4.71 -16.05 -4.82
CA GLY A 67 -4.68 -15.02 -3.78
C GLY A 67 -4.67 -15.55 -2.35
N ILE A 68 -4.31 -16.83 -2.15
CA ILE A 68 -4.33 -17.52 -0.86
C ILE A 68 -2.97 -18.16 -0.56
N ASP A 69 -2.41 -18.90 -1.52
CA ASP A 69 -1.14 -19.62 -1.38
C ASP A 69 -0.34 -19.62 -2.68
N GLY A 70 0.83 -20.29 -2.70
CA GLY A 70 1.70 -20.36 -3.88
C GLY A 70 2.27 -19.00 -4.30
N TRP A 71 2.55 -18.12 -3.34
CA TRP A 71 3.03 -16.77 -3.59
C TRP A 71 4.43 -16.78 -4.22
N VAL A 72 4.59 -16.02 -5.28
CA VAL A 72 5.88 -15.68 -5.90
C VAL A 72 6.20 -14.24 -5.55
N ILE A 73 7.22 -14.03 -4.72
CA ILE A 73 7.65 -12.72 -4.23
C ILE A 73 8.83 -12.24 -5.09
N ASP A 74 8.82 -10.95 -5.44
CA ASP A 74 9.93 -10.34 -6.18
C ASP A 74 11.24 -10.45 -5.35
N PRO A 75 12.39 -10.72 -6.00
CA PRO A 75 13.64 -11.00 -5.29
C PRO A 75 14.25 -9.76 -4.59
N GLU A 76 13.77 -8.57 -4.93
CA GLU A 76 14.22 -7.28 -4.43
C GLU A 76 13.01 -6.34 -4.27
N PRO A 77 13.13 -5.22 -3.54
CA PRO A 77 12.08 -4.21 -3.47
C PRO A 77 11.58 -3.76 -4.85
N THR A 78 10.30 -4.00 -5.15
CA THR A 78 9.69 -3.58 -6.43
C THR A 78 9.58 -2.06 -6.53
N PHE A 79 9.27 -1.41 -5.42
CA PHE A 79 9.15 0.05 -5.34
C PHE A 79 9.78 0.51 -4.02
N ALA A 80 11.00 1.02 -4.12
CA ALA A 80 11.78 1.54 -2.99
C ALA A 80 11.58 3.06 -2.83
N PRO A 81 11.82 3.64 -1.64
CA PRO A 81 11.88 5.09 -1.50
C PRO A 81 13.00 5.71 -2.35
N ASP A 82 12.79 6.92 -2.86
CA ASP A 82 13.79 7.70 -3.62
C ASP A 82 13.99 9.09 -2.98
N PRO A 83 14.72 9.17 -1.85
CA PRO A 83 14.89 10.43 -1.11
C PRO A 83 15.75 11.47 -1.83
N VAL A 84 16.45 11.11 -2.91
CA VAL A 84 17.24 12.07 -3.69
C VAL A 84 16.32 12.96 -4.50
N ASN A 85 15.29 12.39 -5.12
CA ASN A 85 14.33 13.12 -5.95
C ASN A 85 13.03 13.47 -5.21
N TYR A 86 12.69 12.71 -4.16
CA TYR A 86 11.49 12.86 -3.33
C TYR A 86 11.89 12.83 -1.84
N PRO A 87 12.43 13.93 -1.29
CA PRO A 87 12.97 13.99 0.08
C PRO A 87 11.96 13.58 1.16
N GLU A 88 10.67 13.65 0.86
CA GLU A 88 9.59 13.22 1.74
C GLU A 88 9.54 11.71 1.98
N GLU A 89 10.37 10.92 1.29
CA GLU A 89 10.49 9.46 1.43
C GLU A 89 11.73 9.02 2.23
N ILE A 90 12.46 9.94 2.89
CA ILE A 90 13.74 9.62 3.58
C ILE A 90 13.65 8.55 4.67
N TYR A 91 12.48 8.39 5.31
CA TYR A 91 12.21 7.34 6.29
C TYR A 91 11.35 6.19 5.74
N GLY A 92 11.17 6.16 4.41
CA GLY A 92 10.47 5.10 3.70
C GLY A 92 9.07 5.49 3.23
N ILE A 93 8.40 4.48 2.68
CA ILE A 93 7.06 4.57 2.10
C ILE A 93 6.15 3.49 2.69
N GLU A 94 4.89 3.85 2.94
CA GLU A 94 3.98 3.06 3.77
C GLU A 94 2.60 2.89 3.13
N ASP A 95 1.95 1.80 3.50
CA ASP A 95 0.52 1.53 3.35
C ASP A 95 -0.05 1.87 1.95
N PRO A 96 0.39 1.15 0.90
CA PRO A 96 -0.05 1.41 -0.46
C PRO A 96 -1.54 1.09 -0.63
N ARG A 97 -2.22 1.85 -1.47
CA ARG A 97 -3.55 1.58 -2.01
C ARG A 97 -3.47 1.68 -3.53
N ILE A 98 -4.03 0.70 -4.22
CA ILE A 98 -4.01 0.65 -5.69
C ILE A 98 -5.41 0.88 -6.24
N THR A 99 -5.53 1.64 -7.32
CA THR A 99 -6.77 1.86 -8.05
C THR A 99 -6.49 1.92 -9.55
N TYR A 100 -7.20 1.14 -10.35
CA TYR A 100 -7.08 1.25 -11.81
C TYR A 100 -7.83 2.48 -12.31
N ILE A 101 -7.22 3.23 -13.22
CA ILE A 101 -7.80 4.40 -13.87
C ILE A 101 -7.93 4.12 -15.37
N ASP A 102 -9.12 3.67 -15.78
CA ASP A 102 -9.42 3.25 -17.16
C ASP A 102 -9.05 4.33 -18.19
N GLU A 103 -9.36 5.60 -17.92
CA GLU A 103 -9.19 6.70 -18.86
C GLU A 103 -7.73 6.96 -19.27
N ILE A 104 -6.77 6.61 -18.41
CA ILE A 104 -5.34 6.75 -18.69
C ILE A 104 -4.63 5.41 -18.84
N GLY A 105 -5.34 4.29 -18.64
CA GLY A 105 -4.81 2.94 -18.75
C GLY A 105 -3.77 2.58 -17.67
N LYS A 106 -3.75 3.29 -16.54
CA LYS A 106 -2.72 3.12 -15.48
C LYS A 106 -3.33 2.73 -14.14
N TRP A 107 -2.54 2.01 -13.35
CA TRP A 107 -2.76 1.81 -11.94
C TRP A 107 -2.20 3.00 -11.15
N ALA A 108 -3.03 3.64 -10.36
CA ALA A 108 -2.64 4.64 -9.39
C ALA A 108 -2.27 3.95 -8.07
N VAL A 109 -1.08 4.27 -7.54
CA VAL A 109 -0.60 3.83 -6.24
C VAL A 109 -0.57 5.04 -5.32
N ALA A 110 -1.57 5.15 -4.46
CA ALA A 110 -1.56 6.13 -3.37
C ALA A 110 -0.84 5.52 -2.17
N TYR A 111 0.09 6.25 -1.56
CA TYR A 111 0.88 5.75 -0.43
C TYR A 111 1.21 6.87 0.55
N THR A 112 1.75 6.52 1.71
CA THR A 112 2.30 7.48 2.66
C THR A 112 3.81 7.58 2.45
N ALA A 113 4.32 8.79 2.24
CA ALA A 113 5.76 9.09 2.29
C ALA A 113 6.09 9.67 3.68
N PHE A 114 7.21 9.25 4.27
CA PHE A 114 7.60 9.68 5.60
C PHE A 114 8.98 10.36 5.65
N SER A 115 9.03 11.55 6.27
CA SER A 115 10.24 12.35 6.44
C SER A 115 10.24 13.16 7.74
N ASP A 116 11.25 14.02 7.89
CA ASP A 116 11.36 14.98 9.00
C ASP A 116 10.17 15.94 9.09
N SER A 117 9.45 16.17 7.97
CA SER A 117 8.24 17.01 7.98
C SER A 117 6.99 16.27 8.47
N GLY A 118 7.14 14.99 8.84
CA GLY A 118 6.03 14.11 9.17
C GLY A 118 5.49 13.36 7.94
N PRO A 119 4.46 12.53 8.15
CA PRO A 119 3.90 11.72 7.09
C PRO A 119 2.97 12.53 6.18
N LEU A 120 3.05 12.27 4.88
CA LEU A 120 2.12 12.85 3.91
C LEU A 120 1.66 11.83 2.88
N THR A 121 0.64 12.19 2.11
CA THR A 121 0.11 11.35 1.03
C THR A 121 0.88 11.60 -0.25
N ALA A 122 1.32 10.55 -0.93
CA ALA A 122 2.04 10.61 -2.19
C ALA A 122 1.37 9.70 -3.24
N LEU A 123 1.73 9.92 -4.51
CA LEU A 123 1.14 9.22 -5.65
C LEU A 123 2.21 8.78 -6.64
N ALA A 124 2.05 7.57 -7.17
CA ALA A 124 2.76 7.08 -8.33
C ALA A 124 1.78 6.37 -9.28
N PHE A 125 2.16 6.25 -10.55
CA PHE A 125 1.42 5.49 -11.55
C PHE A 125 2.27 4.36 -12.13
N THR A 126 1.62 3.27 -12.54
CA THR A 126 2.27 2.17 -13.26
C THR A 126 1.31 1.50 -14.22
N GLU A 127 1.81 1.00 -15.34
CA GLU A 127 1.05 0.17 -16.28
C GLU A 127 1.27 -1.33 -16.03
N ASP A 128 2.44 -1.69 -15.48
CA ASP A 128 2.95 -3.06 -15.48
C ASP A 128 3.46 -3.56 -14.12
N PHE A 129 3.42 -2.71 -13.09
CA PHE A 129 3.98 -2.95 -11.76
C PHE A 129 5.48 -3.29 -11.76
N LYS A 130 6.21 -2.80 -12.76
CA LYS A 130 7.69 -2.87 -12.84
C LYS A 130 8.29 -1.47 -12.96
N THR A 131 7.63 -0.63 -13.74
CA THR A 131 8.03 0.76 -13.94
C THR A 131 7.01 1.68 -13.26
N PHE A 132 7.51 2.63 -12.48
CA PHE A 132 6.67 3.55 -11.71
C PHE A 132 7.00 4.99 -12.07
N GLU A 133 5.99 5.72 -12.53
CA GLU A 133 6.01 7.17 -12.67
C GLU A 133 5.65 7.78 -11.31
N ARG A 134 6.65 8.20 -10.53
CA ARG A 134 6.42 8.91 -9.27
C ARG A 134 5.96 10.34 -9.56
N ILE A 135 4.82 10.71 -8.98
CA ILE A 135 4.31 12.09 -8.96
C ILE A 135 4.80 12.79 -7.69
N GLY A 136 4.89 12.06 -6.58
CA GLY A 136 5.36 12.57 -5.30
C GLY A 136 4.24 13.06 -4.39
N PRO A 137 4.52 13.97 -3.44
CA PRO A 137 3.55 14.49 -2.48
C PRO A 137 2.29 15.07 -3.14
N THR A 138 1.12 14.76 -2.58
CA THR A 138 -0.20 15.20 -3.07
C THR A 138 -0.89 16.18 -2.13
N LEU A 139 -0.72 16.00 -0.81
CA LEU A 139 -1.27 16.88 0.22
C LEU A 139 -0.19 17.12 1.28
N PRO A 140 -0.18 18.29 1.96
CA PRO A 140 0.81 18.57 3.00
C PRO A 140 0.64 17.66 4.23
N PRO A 141 1.71 17.45 5.01
CA PRO A 141 1.65 16.72 6.28
C PRO A 141 0.88 17.50 7.37
N GLU A 142 0.38 16.86 8.43
CA GLU A 142 0.35 15.41 8.64
C GLU A 142 -0.88 14.77 7.99
N ASN A 143 -0.66 13.83 7.07
CA ASN A 143 -1.72 13.23 6.28
C ASN A 143 -1.38 11.79 5.90
N LYS A 144 -2.33 10.87 6.05
CA LYS A 144 -2.17 9.44 5.77
C LYS A 144 -3.43 8.86 5.14
N ASP A 145 -3.40 7.56 4.88
CA ASP A 145 -4.55 6.75 4.51
C ASP A 145 -5.20 7.19 3.18
N ALA A 146 -4.37 7.58 2.21
CA ALA A 146 -4.83 8.01 0.91
C ALA A 146 -5.36 6.84 0.06
N ALA A 147 -6.51 7.04 -0.58
CA ALA A 147 -7.05 6.15 -1.59
C ALA A 147 -7.79 6.96 -2.66
N ILE A 148 -7.57 6.63 -3.93
CA ILE A 148 -8.23 7.30 -5.05
C ILE A 148 -9.53 6.57 -5.38
N PHE A 149 -10.58 7.31 -5.69
CA PHE A 149 -11.81 6.68 -6.19
C PHE A 149 -11.60 6.14 -7.60
N PRO A 150 -12.15 4.96 -7.94
CA PRO A 150 -12.03 4.38 -9.28
C PRO A 150 -12.89 5.11 -10.33
N VAL A 151 -13.57 6.19 -9.95
CA VAL A 151 -14.47 6.96 -10.82
C VAL A 151 -14.35 8.46 -10.53
N LYS A 152 -14.72 9.28 -11.52
CA LYS A 152 -14.85 10.72 -11.37
C LYS A 152 -16.18 11.12 -10.75
N PHE A 153 -16.16 12.23 -10.01
CA PHE A 153 -17.33 12.92 -9.51
C PHE A 153 -17.40 14.30 -10.15
N LYS A 154 -18.41 14.54 -10.99
CA LYS A 154 -18.55 15.81 -11.74
C LYS A 154 -17.25 16.17 -12.47
N ASP A 155 -16.76 15.21 -13.28
CA ASP A 155 -15.53 15.28 -14.09
C ASP A 155 -14.21 15.49 -13.31
N ARG A 156 -14.22 15.32 -11.98
CA ARG A 156 -13.03 15.45 -11.14
C ARG A 156 -12.70 14.13 -10.44
N TRP A 157 -11.42 13.85 -10.31
CA TRP A 157 -10.92 12.78 -9.46
C TRP A 157 -11.10 13.17 -7.98
N ALA A 158 -11.42 12.17 -7.16
CA ALA A 158 -11.54 12.32 -5.72
C ALA A 158 -10.56 11.37 -5.03
N MET A 159 -10.03 11.82 -3.90
CA MET A 159 -9.15 11.05 -3.03
C MET A 159 -9.70 11.11 -1.61
N LEU A 160 -9.86 9.95 -0.99
CA LEU A 160 -9.99 9.84 0.46
C LEU A 160 -8.60 10.05 1.06
N HIS A 161 -8.52 10.84 2.12
CA HIS A 161 -7.30 11.03 2.89
C HIS A 161 -7.68 11.37 4.33
N ARG A 162 -6.74 11.26 5.26
CA ARG A 162 -7.00 11.50 6.68
C ARG A 162 -5.92 12.38 7.29
N LEU A 163 -6.34 13.58 7.70
CA LEU A 163 -5.53 14.45 8.53
C LEU A 163 -5.21 13.76 9.85
N SER A 164 -3.93 13.57 10.12
CA SER A 164 -3.50 13.09 11.43
C SER A 164 -3.38 14.31 12.33
N LEU A 165 -4.43 14.62 13.09
CA LEU A 165 -4.33 15.63 14.13
C LEU A 165 -3.57 15.01 15.31
N ILE A 166 -2.24 15.15 15.33
CA ILE A 166 -1.52 15.12 16.59
C ILE A 166 -1.80 16.45 17.28
N HIS A 167 -2.53 16.42 18.39
CA HIS A 167 -2.46 17.52 19.35
C HIS A 167 -1.06 17.49 19.93
N ILE A 168 -0.26 18.50 19.58
CA ILE A 168 1.00 18.83 20.24
C ILE A 168 0.70 19.23 21.69
#